data_AF-A0A533XVJ3-F1
#
_entry.id   AF-A0A533XVJ3-F1
#
_cell.length_a   1.000
_cell.length_b   1.000
_cell.length_c   1.000
_cell.angle_alpha   90.00
_cell.angle_beta   90.00
_cell.angle_gamma   90.00
#
_symmetry.space_group_name_H-M   'P 1'
#
loop_
_entity.id
_entity.type
_entity.pdbx_description
1 polymer ?
#
loop_
_entity_poly.entity_id
_entity_poly.type
_entity_poly.pdbx_seq_one_letter_code
_entity_poly.pdbx_strand_id
1 'polypeptide(L)'
;MNRYEPILLKNMMQAGYTGSLADYERAGGYRALRKALGKIAPADIIEMAKKSGLRGRGGAGFPTGVKWSFIPKDHPGPRYLVCNADESEPGTFKDRQLMERDPHQMIEGMILAAYAISAHTAYIYIRGEFVLGAKILERALAEASRAGYLGSNILGTGFALDIYMHRGAGAYICGEETALLESLEGKRGLPRIKPPFPATHGLFQKPTVVNNVETLANIPHIVNRGPEWFAAIGHPPKSTGTRIFCLSGHVKRPGNYEVPMGITFREMIYEIAGGMRGDKPLKAFIPGGASAAFLTPEYLDVKMDFESVAQAGSMLGSGGVTLMEEGTCMVWAAENL
;
A
#
# COMPACT_ATOMS: atom_id res chain seq x y z
N MET A 1 13.48 8.87 19.34
CA MET A 1 13.51 7.42 19.11
C MET A 1 12.13 6.99 18.67
N ASN A 2 12.01 6.13 17.64
CA ASN A 2 10.71 5.56 17.27
C ASN A 2 10.27 4.60 18.37
N ARG A 3 9.04 4.78 18.86
CA ARG A 3 8.43 3.93 19.90
C ARG A 3 8.20 2.49 19.42
N TYR A 4 8.11 2.29 18.11
CA TYR A 4 7.85 1.00 17.47
C TYR A 4 8.95 0.65 16.47
N GLU A 5 9.20 -0.65 16.27
CA GLU A 5 10.10 -1.12 15.22
C GLU A 5 9.42 -0.92 13.86
N PRO A 6 9.97 -0.08 12.96
CA PRO A 6 9.48 0.00 11.59
C PRO A 6 9.81 -1.30 10.85
N ILE A 7 8.92 -1.73 9.95
CA ILE A 7 9.11 -2.89 9.07
C ILE A 7 9.42 -2.38 7.67
N LEU A 8 8.50 -1.59 7.09
CA LEU A 8 8.60 -1.10 5.72
C LEU A 8 9.58 0.08 5.60
N LEU A 9 9.60 0.96 6.61
CA LEU A 9 10.48 2.14 6.63
C LEU A 9 11.90 1.83 7.17
N LYS A 10 12.14 0.61 7.67
CA LYS A 10 13.39 0.24 8.34
C LYS A 10 14.63 0.48 7.50
N ASN A 11 14.58 0.12 6.22
CA ASN A 11 15.75 0.17 5.34
C ASN A 11 16.17 1.61 5.05
N MET A 12 15.22 2.45 4.65
CA MET A 12 15.48 3.86 4.31
C MET A 12 15.87 4.74 5.51
N MET A 13 15.71 4.24 6.74
CA MET A 13 16.21 4.88 7.96
C MET A 13 17.69 4.55 8.25
N GLN A 14 18.28 3.56 7.58
CA GLN A 14 19.69 3.23 7.75
C GLN A 14 20.58 4.25 7.05
N ALA A 15 21.69 4.63 7.71
CA ALA A 15 22.65 5.55 7.13
C ALA A 15 23.24 4.97 5.82
N GLY A 16 23.24 5.78 4.77
CA GLY A 16 23.79 5.39 3.46
C GLY A 16 22.88 4.48 2.62
N TYR A 17 21.66 4.15 3.07
CA TYR A 17 20.71 3.39 2.25
C TYR A 17 20.21 4.23 1.07
N THR A 18 20.45 3.75 -0.14
CA THR A 18 20.12 4.46 -1.39
C THR A 18 18.86 3.95 -2.09
N GLY A 19 18.34 2.81 -1.67
CA GLY A 19 17.24 2.12 -2.36
C GLY A 19 17.68 1.32 -3.60
N SER A 20 18.99 1.20 -3.84
CA SER A 20 19.54 0.34 -4.89
C SER A 20 19.32 -1.14 -4.59
N LEU A 21 19.38 -1.99 -5.63
CA LEU A 21 19.30 -3.43 -5.48
C LEU A 21 20.30 -3.99 -4.46
N ALA A 22 21.57 -3.56 -4.53
CA ALA A 22 22.62 -4.06 -3.66
C ALA A 22 22.37 -3.72 -2.18
N ASP A 23 21.84 -2.52 -1.90
CA ASP A 23 21.46 -2.13 -0.54
C ASP A 23 20.27 -2.95 -0.04
N TYR A 24 19.26 -3.17 -0.89
CA TYR A 24 18.09 -3.96 -0.54
C TYR A 24 18.47 -5.42 -0.23
N GLU A 25 19.32 -6.04 -1.06
CA GLU A 25 19.83 -7.40 -0.82
C GLU A 25 20.65 -7.49 0.47
N ARG A 26 21.53 -6.51 0.74
CA ARG A 26 22.30 -6.43 1.99
C ARG A 26 21.39 -6.36 3.21
N ALA A 27 20.27 -5.63 3.11
CA ALA A 27 19.25 -5.55 4.15
C ALA A 27 18.37 -6.82 4.26
N GLY A 28 18.58 -7.83 3.41
CA GLY A 28 17.85 -9.10 3.41
C GLY A 28 16.72 -9.18 2.37
N GLY A 29 16.66 -8.25 1.44
CA GLY A 29 15.77 -8.27 0.28
C GLY A 29 15.96 -9.49 -0.61
N TYR A 30 14.89 -9.86 -1.33
CA TYR A 30 14.79 -11.05 -2.18
C TYR A 30 14.98 -12.40 -1.46
N ARG A 31 15.10 -12.41 -0.12
CA ARG A 31 15.10 -13.65 0.68
C ARG A 31 13.73 -14.33 0.68
N ALA A 32 12.64 -13.57 0.70
CA ALA A 32 11.31 -14.16 0.66
C ALA A 32 11.06 -14.79 -0.71
N LEU A 33 11.48 -14.12 -1.78
CA LEU A 33 11.44 -14.67 -3.12
C LEU A 33 12.21 -16.00 -3.21
N ARG A 34 13.46 -16.04 -2.73
CA ARG A 34 14.28 -17.28 -2.70
C ARG A 34 13.69 -18.39 -1.82
N LYS A 35 12.94 -18.03 -0.78
CA LYS A 35 12.25 -18.96 0.13
C LYS A 35 10.99 -19.54 -0.51
N ALA A 36 10.24 -18.75 -1.27
CA ALA A 36 8.93 -19.13 -1.77
C ALA A 36 8.96 -19.69 -3.20
N LEU A 37 9.66 -19.04 -4.12
CA LEU A 37 9.54 -19.34 -5.54
C LEU A 37 10.04 -20.76 -5.85
N GLY A 38 9.17 -21.59 -6.44
CA GLY A 38 9.44 -23.00 -6.74
C GLY A 38 9.49 -23.94 -5.52
N LYS A 39 9.30 -23.43 -4.30
CA LYS A 39 9.40 -24.20 -3.05
C LYS A 39 8.12 -24.20 -2.22
N ILE A 40 7.34 -23.13 -2.32
CA ILE A 40 6.03 -22.96 -1.70
C ILE A 40 5.01 -22.91 -2.83
N ALA A 41 3.90 -23.65 -2.71
CA ALA A 41 2.86 -23.64 -3.73
C ALA A 41 2.19 -22.24 -3.79
N PRO A 42 1.77 -21.77 -4.97
CA PRO A 42 1.05 -20.49 -5.09
C PRO A 42 -0.13 -20.34 -4.11
N ALA A 43 -0.91 -21.42 -3.95
CA ALA A 43 -2.04 -21.45 -3.02
C ALA A 43 -1.63 -21.23 -1.56
N ASP A 44 -0.45 -21.73 -1.15
CA ASP A 44 0.04 -21.54 0.22
C ASP A 44 0.43 -20.08 0.47
N ILE A 45 0.93 -19.35 -0.53
CA ILE A 45 1.18 -17.91 -0.40
C ILE A 45 -0.14 -17.14 -0.22
N ILE A 46 -1.20 -17.53 -0.93
CA ILE A 46 -2.55 -16.97 -0.70
C ILE A 46 -3.00 -17.24 0.74
N GLU A 47 -2.81 -18.47 1.24
CA GLU A 47 -3.17 -18.81 2.61
C GLU A 47 -2.30 -18.09 3.65
N MET A 48 -1.01 -17.87 3.40
CA MET A 48 -0.17 -17.00 4.24
C MET A 48 -0.74 -15.58 4.28
N ALA A 49 -1.11 -14.99 3.12
CA ALA A 49 -1.72 -13.67 3.08
C ALA A 49 -3.06 -13.63 3.84
N LYS A 50 -3.89 -14.68 3.77
CA LYS A 50 -5.13 -14.77 4.57
C LYS A 50 -4.84 -14.88 6.06
N LYS A 51 -3.99 -15.82 6.47
CA LYS A 51 -3.64 -16.07 7.88
C LYS A 51 -2.98 -14.86 8.55
N SER A 52 -2.24 -14.05 7.78
CA SER A 52 -1.64 -12.82 8.30
C SER A 52 -2.67 -11.79 8.73
N GLY A 53 -3.91 -11.86 8.22
CA GLY A 53 -4.91 -10.82 8.41
C GLY A 53 -4.63 -9.52 7.65
N LEU A 54 -3.64 -9.50 6.74
CA LEU A 54 -3.31 -8.32 5.94
C LEU A 54 -4.53 -7.81 5.17
N ARG A 55 -4.94 -6.59 5.47
CA ARG A 55 -5.99 -5.85 4.76
C ARG A 55 -5.38 -4.78 3.85
N GLY A 56 -6.01 -4.57 2.70
CA GLY A 56 -5.54 -3.63 1.69
C GLY A 56 -5.32 -2.23 2.26
N ARG A 57 -4.12 -1.69 2.03
CA ARG A 57 -3.64 -0.41 2.57
C ARG A 57 -3.93 0.80 1.66
N GLY A 58 -4.76 0.62 0.64
CA GLY A 58 -5.10 1.68 -0.32
C GLY A 58 -6.40 2.44 -0.04
N GLY A 59 -7.16 2.12 1.01
CA GLY A 59 -8.48 2.72 1.23
C GLY A 59 -9.47 1.77 1.88
N ALA A 60 -10.07 0.93 1.04
CA ALA A 60 -11.21 0.08 1.38
C ALA A 60 -10.94 -1.00 2.46
N GLY A 61 -9.67 -1.28 2.80
CA GLY A 61 -9.34 -2.26 3.82
C GLY A 61 -9.81 -3.69 3.49
N PHE A 62 -9.95 -4.07 2.21
CA PHE A 62 -10.41 -5.41 1.86
C PHE A 62 -9.34 -6.47 2.20
N PRO A 63 -9.67 -7.65 2.78
CA PRO A 63 -8.68 -8.67 3.11
C PRO A 63 -7.91 -9.19 1.88
N THR A 64 -6.59 -9.08 1.92
CA THR A 64 -5.71 -9.26 0.75
C THR A 64 -5.73 -10.70 0.24
N GLY A 65 -5.52 -11.68 1.12
CA GLY A 65 -5.54 -13.09 0.73
C GLY A 65 -6.92 -13.57 0.26
N VAL A 66 -8.01 -12.98 0.77
CA VAL A 66 -9.36 -13.25 0.27
C VAL A 66 -9.50 -12.71 -1.15
N LYS A 67 -9.02 -11.49 -1.41
CA LYS A 67 -9.00 -10.88 -2.75
C LYS A 67 -8.31 -11.77 -3.78
N TRP A 68 -7.16 -12.31 -3.42
CA TRP A 68 -6.38 -13.20 -4.29
C TRP A 68 -7.12 -14.52 -4.55
N SER A 69 -7.87 -15.04 -3.57
CA SER A 69 -8.62 -16.28 -3.73
C SER A 69 -9.83 -16.19 -4.67
N PHE A 70 -10.23 -14.99 -5.09
CA PHE A 70 -11.29 -14.80 -6.08
C PHE A 70 -10.82 -15.00 -7.53
N ILE A 71 -9.51 -15.09 -7.77
CA ILE A 71 -8.98 -15.40 -9.09
C ILE A 71 -9.33 -16.85 -9.44
N PRO A 72 -10.02 -17.12 -10.57
CA PRO A 72 -10.40 -18.48 -10.92
C PRO A 72 -9.17 -19.34 -11.21
N LYS A 73 -9.05 -20.47 -10.50
CA LYS A 73 -7.89 -21.38 -10.58
C LYS A 73 -7.68 -21.98 -11.97
N ASP A 74 -8.78 -22.23 -12.68
CA ASP A 74 -8.78 -22.91 -13.99
C ASP A 74 -9.06 -21.94 -15.15
N HIS A 75 -8.89 -20.62 -14.96
CA HIS A 75 -9.12 -19.66 -16.03
C HIS A 75 -8.17 -19.90 -17.21
N PRO A 76 -8.69 -20.07 -18.45
CA PRO A 76 -7.85 -20.18 -19.63
C PRO A 76 -7.28 -18.80 -20.02
N GLY A 77 -5.98 -18.73 -20.27
CA GLY A 77 -5.31 -17.50 -20.72
C GLY A 77 -4.72 -16.65 -19.59
N PRO A 78 -4.40 -15.37 -19.87
CA PRO A 78 -3.59 -14.57 -18.97
C PRO A 78 -4.37 -14.08 -17.75
N ARG A 79 -3.63 -13.85 -16.68
CA ARG A 79 -4.05 -13.16 -15.46
C ARG A 79 -3.13 -11.99 -15.23
N TYR A 80 -3.64 -10.93 -14.65
CA TYR A 80 -2.87 -9.71 -14.41
C TYR A 80 -2.79 -9.37 -12.93
N LEU A 81 -1.62 -8.87 -12.54
CA LEU A 81 -1.46 -8.12 -11.31
C LEU A 81 -1.32 -6.64 -11.66
N VAL A 82 -2.01 -5.76 -10.95
CA VAL A 82 -1.83 -4.32 -11.08
C VAL A 82 -1.49 -3.73 -9.73
N CYS A 83 -0.34 -3.08 -9.64
CA CYS A 83 0.02 -2.24 -8.51
C CYS A 83 -0.61 -0.85 -8.71
N ASN A 84 -1.50 -0.48 -7.79
CA ASN A 84 -2.04 0.87 -7.71
C ASN A 84 -1.05 1.77 -6.96
N ALA A 85 -0.35 2.60 -7.72
CA ALA A 85 0.62 3.59 -7.29
C ALA A 85 0.19 5.02 -7.67
N ASP A 86 -1.12 5.27 -7.78
CA ASP A 86 -1.65 6.58 -8.14
C ASP A 86 -1.63 7.58 -6.96
N GLU A 87 -1.79 7.11 -5.72
CA GLU A 87 -1.70 7.89 -4.46
C GLU A 87 -2.20 9.34 -4.57
N SER A 88 -3.33 9.56 -5.24
CA SER A 88 -3.85 10.92 -5.46
C SER A 88 -4.71 11.43 -4.30
N GLU A 89 -4.97 10.60 -3.28
CA GLU A 89 -5.73 10.95 -2.08
C GLU A 89 -5.01 12.05 -1.27
N PRO A 90 -5.62 13.25 -1.11
CA PRO A 90 -5.02 14.34 -0.36
C PRO A 90 -4.52 13.92 1.03
N GLY A 91 -3.34 14.42 1.39
CA GLY A 91 -2.68 14.08 2.65
C GLY A 91 -2.01 12.70 2.67
N THR A 92 -1.96 11.97 1.56
CA THR A 92 -1.28 10.67 1.44
C THR A 92 0.05 10.80 0.69
N PHE A 93 1.12 10.24 1.24
CA PHE A 93 2.46 10.27 0.64
C PHE A 93 3.37 9.11 1.12
N LYS A 94 2.77 7.99 1.50
CA LYS A 94 3.45 6.76 1.97
C LYS A 94 3.97 5.92 0.80
N ASP A 95 3.17 5.76 -0.25
CA ASP A 95 3.48 4.96 -1.42
C ASP A 95 4.58 5.65 -2.22
N ARG A 96 4.50 6.99 -2.36
CA ARG A 96 5.60 7.81 -2.88
C ARG A 96 6.91 7.51 -2.19
N GLN A 97 6.93 7.50 -0.86
CA GLN A 97 8.15 7.25 -0.10
C GLN A 97 8.68 5.83 -0.34
N LEU A 98 7.80 4.82 -0.34
CA LEU A 98 8.19 3.44 -0.64
C LEU A 98 8.79 3.32 -2.06
N MET A 99 8.15 3.92 -3.07
CA MET A 99 8.64 3.91 -4.45
C MET A 99 9.97 4.65 -4.61
N GLU A 100 10.13 5.81 -3.98
CA GLU A 100 11.33 6.65 -4.16
C GLU A 100 12.51 6.20 -3.29
N ARG A 101 12.28 5.48 -2.18
CA ARG A 101 13.32 5.18 -1.19
C ARG A 101 13.63 3.70 -1.01
N ASP A 102 12.68 2.80 -1.28
CA ASP A 102 12.89 1.35 -1.20
C ASP A 102 12.07 0.58 -2.27
N PRO A 103 12.26 0.88 -3.56
CA PRO A 103 11.41 0.36 -4.65
C PRO A 103 11.44 -1.16 -4.75
N HIS A 104 12.57 -1.80 -4.45
CA HIS A 104 12.69 -3.26 -4.54
C HIS A 104 11.76 -3.98 -3.55
N GLN A 105 11.38 -3.35 -2.45
CA GLN A 105 10.46 -3.93 -1.48
C GLN A 105 9.07 -4.19 -2.05
N MET A 106 8.52 -3.23 -2.81
CA MET A 106 7.26 -3.44 -3.51
C MET A 106 7.40 -4.37 -4.72
N ILE A 107 8.54 -4.35 -5.41
CA ILE A 107 8.81 -5.23 -6.57
C ILE A 107 8.88 -6.70 -6.12
N GLU A 108 9.59 -7.02 -5.03
CA GLU A 108 9.61 -8.38 -4.46
C GLU A 108 8.19 -8.83 -4.09
N GLY A 109 7.41 -7.93 -3.48
CA GLY A 109 6.00 -8.16 -3.16
C GLY A 109 5.14 -8.44 -4.39
N MET A 110 5.36 -7.71 -5.49
CA MET A 110 4.69 -7.95 -6.77
C MET A 110 5.03 -9.31 -7.36
N ILE A 111 6.30 -9.74 -7.31
CA ILE A 111 6.70 -11.05 -7.81
C ILE A 111 6.00 -12.17 -7.02
N LEU A 112 6.01 -12.08 -5.68
CA LEU A 112 5.34 -13.05 -4.81
C LEU A 112 3.82 -13.08 -5.02
N ALA A 113 3.19 -11.91 -5.15
CA ALA A 113 1.75 -11.81 -5.42
C ALA A 113 1.39 -12.37 -6.80
N ALA A 114 2.17 -12.04 -7.84
CA ALA A 114 1.97 -12.54 -9.20
C ALA A 114 2.12 -14.07 -9.26
N TYR A 115 3.15 -14.61 -8.60
CA TYR A 115 3.33 -16.06 -8.46
C TYR A 115 2.13 -16.70 -7.75
N ALA A 116 1.64 -16.11 -6.65
CA ALA A 116 0.49 -16.61 -5.90
C ALA A 116 -0.79 -16.71 -6.75
N ILE A 117 -1.03 -15.73 -7.64
CA ILE A 117 -2.21 -15.72 -8.52
C ILE A 117 -1.96 -16.31 -9.92
N SER A 118 -0.75 -16.81 -10.17
CA SER A 118 -0.30 -17.32 -11.48
C SER A 118 -0.37 -16.29 -12.62
N ALA A 119 -0.09 -15.02 -12.31
CA ALA A 119 0.07 -13.95 -13.30
C ALA A 119 1.51 -13.92 -13.82
N HIS A 120 1.67 -13.82 -15.14
CA HIS A 120 2.96 -13.70 -15.82
C HIS A 120 3.19 -12.30 -16.38
N THR A 121 2.21 -11.42 -16.22
CA THR A 121 2.27 -10.02 -16.61
C THR A 121 1.69 -9.18 -15.49
N ALA A 122 2.44 -8.17 -15.06
CA ALA A 122 1.97 -7.20 -14.10
C ALA A 122 2.18 -5.78 -14.59
N TYR A 123 1.41 -4.86 -14.02
CA TYR A 123 1.53 -3.44 -14.30
C TYR A 123 1.73 -2.65 -13.01
N ILE A 124 2.53 -1.60 -13.07
CA ILE A 124 2.54 -0.53 -12.07
C ILE A 124 1.83 0.66 -12.71
N TYR A 125 0.67 1.05 -12.18
CA TYR A 125 0.00 2.29 -12.56
C TYR A 125 0.46 3.38 -11.61
N ILE A 126 1.44 4.18 -12.03
CA ILE A 126 2.00 5.27 -11.23
C ILE A 126 1.37 6.59 -11.63
N ARG A 127 1.07 7.43 -10.62
CA ARG A 127 0.52 8.76 -10.84
C ARG A 127 1.41 9.60 -11.77
N GLY A 128 0.78 10.43 -12.61
CA GLY A 128 1.49 11.22 -13.62
C GLY A 128 2.55 12.15 -13.03
N GLU A 129 2.22 12.74 -11.89
CA GLU A 129 3.01 13.73 -11.15
C GLU A 129 4.25 13.12 -10.47
N PHE A 130 4.30 11.81 -10.23
CA PHE A 130 5.46 11.14 -9.63
C PHE A 130 6.54 10.85 -10.68
N VAL A 131 7.01 11.90 -11.35
CA VAL A 131 8.10 11.83 -12.35
C VAL A 131 9.37 11.22 -11.75
N LEU A 132 9.71 11.59 -10.51
CA LEU A 132 10.87 11.06 -9.81
C LEU A 132 10.69 9.56 -9.47
N GLY A 133 9.57 9.22 -8.84
CA GLY A 133 9.21 7.83 -8.53
C GLY A 133 9.23 6.94 -9.76
N ALA A 134 8.69 7.41 -10.89
CA ALA A 134 8.71 6.68 -12.16
C ALA A 134 10.15 6.37 -12.63
N LYS A 135 11.03 7.37 -12.62
CA LYS A 135 12.45 7.19 -13.00
C LYS A 135 13.21 6.26 -12.05
N ILE A 136 12.82 6.22 -10.77
CA ILE A 136 13.43 5.33 -9.78
C ILE A 136 12.93 3.89 -10.00
N LEU A 137 11.63 3.70 -10.20
CA LEU A 137 11.05 2.39 -10.49
C LEU A 137 11.55 1.81 -11.81
N GLU A 138 11.69 2.60 -12.88
CA GLU A 138 12.29 2.15 -14.15
C GLU A 138 13.70 1.58 -13.92
N ARG A 139 14.52 2.27 -13.11
CA ARG A 139 15.87 1.81 -12.74
C ARG A 139 15.82 0.54 -11.90
N ALA A 140 14.96 0.49 -10.88
CA ALA A 140 14.81 -0.67 -10.01
C ALA A 140 14.29 -1.92 -10.77
N LEU A 141 13.37 -1.74 -11.71
CA LEU A 141 12.89 -2.81 -12.60
C LEU A 141 14.02 -3.32 -13.51
N ALA A 142 14.84 -2.41 -14.07
CA ALA A 142 16.00 -2.79 -14.86
C ALA A 142 17.09 -3.49 -14.03
N GLU A 143 17.31 -3.07 -12.78
CA GLU A 143 18.19 -3.76 -11.83
C GLU A 143 17.66 -5.17 -11.51
N ALA A 144 16.39 -5.29 -11.17
CA ALA A 144 15.75 -6.57 -10.87
C ALA A 144 15.79 -7.54 -12.07
N SER A 145 15.55 -7.04 -13.29
CA SER A 145 15.67 -7.82 -14.52
C SER A 145 17.10 -8.31 -14.76
N ARG A 146 18.11 -7.43 -14.68
CA ARG A 146 19.53 -7.81 -14.85
C ARG A 146 20.00 -8.83 -13.82
N ALA A 147 19.47 -8.78 -12.61
CA ALA A 147 19.80 -9.71 -11.54
C ALA A 147 19.00 -11.03 -11.59
N GLY A 148 18.12 -11.21 -12.58
CA GLY A 148 17.32 -12.45 -12.74
C GLY A 148 16.13 -12.57 -11.78
N TYR A 149 15.68 -11.45 -11.20
CA TYR A 149 14.45 -11.39 -10.39
C TYR A 149 13.19 -11.12 -11.21
N LEU A 150 13.32 -10.72 -12.48
CA LEU A 150 12.24 -10.54 -13.46
C LEU A 150 12.63 -11.15 -14.81
N GLY A 151 11.65 -11.38 -15.68
CA GLY A 151 11.84 -11.96 -17.01
C GLY A 151 11.37 -13.41 -17.09
N SER A 152 11.97 -14.20 -18.00
CA SER A 152 11.43 -15.48 -18.47
C SER A 152 11.70 -16.71 -17.58
N ASN A 153 12.61 -16.62 -16.61
CA ASN A 153 12.96 -17.74 -15.75
C ASN A 153 13.55 -17.27 -14.41
N ILE A 154 12.69 -16.70 -13.57
CA ILE A 154 13.09 -16.07 -12.31
C ILE A 154 13.73 -17.11 -11.40
N LEU A 155 14.99 -16.86 -11.01
CA LEU A 155 15.81 -17.74 -10.17
C LEU A 155 15.93 -19.19 -10.69
N GLY A 156 15.75 -19.43 -11.99
CA GLY A 156 15.81 -20.77 -12.57
C GLY A 156 14.60 -21.67 -12.24
N THR A 157 13.50 -21.10 -11.76
CA THR A 157 12.34 -21.87 -11.27
C THR A 157 11.31 -22.25 -12.34
N GLY A 158 11.44 -21.72 -13.56
CA GLY A 158 10.46 -21.82 -14.64
C GLY A 158 9.31 -20.82 -14.54
N PHE A 159 9.21 -20.04 -13.45
CA PHE A 159 8.25 -18.94 -13.36
C PHE A 159 8.77 -17.70 -14.10
N ALA A 160 7.87 -17.07 -14.87
CA ALA A 160 8.17 -15.86 -15.61
C ALA A 160 7.26 -14.70 -15.18
N LEU A 161 7.81 -13.49 -15.12
CA LEU A 161 7.04 -12.28 -14.86
C LEU A 161 7.68 -11.08 -15.55
N ASP A 162 6.89 -10.42 -16.38
CA ASP A 162 7.16 -9.07 -16.87
C ASP A 162 6.35 -8.04 -16.09
N ILE A 163 7.00 -6.96 -15.67
CA ILE A 163 6.35 -5.83 -15.01
C ILE A 163 6.49 -4.59 -15.91
N TYR A 164 5.35 -4.06 -16.34
CA TYR A 164 5.28 -2.86 -17.17
C TYR A 164 4.87 -1.66 -16.31
N MET A 165 5.47 -0.50 -16.54
CA MET A 165 5.07 0.72 -15.87
C MET A 165 4.17 1.54 -16.81
N HIS A 166 3.02 1.98 -16.30
CA HIS A 166 2.09 2.89 -16.95
C HIS A 166 1.99 4.17 -16.12
N ARG A 167 2.27 5.32 -16.74
CA ARG A 167 2.16 6.62 -16.08
C ARG A 167 0.78 7.22 -16.35
N GLY A 168 0.02 7.48 -15.29
CA GLY A 168 -1.26 8.17 -15.37
C GLY A 168 -1.13 9.65 -15.76
N ALA A 169 -2.25 10.36 -15.77
CA ALA A 169 -2.35 11.74 -16.26
C ALA A 169 -3.00 12.71 -15.26
N GLY A 170 -2.76 12.53 -13.95
CA GLY A 170 -3.16 13.49 -12.90
C GLY A 170 -4.63 13.50 -12.54
N ALA A 171 -5.29 12.33 -12.57
CA ALA A 171 -6.71 12.20 -12.28
C ALA A 171 -6.93 11.38 -11.01
N TYR A 172 -7.40 12.02 -9.92
CA TYR A 172 -7.71 11.36 -8.64
C TYR A 172 -8.60 10.12 -8.79
N ILE A 173 -9.61 10.21 -9.65
CA ILE A 173 -10.55 9.12 -9.90
C ILE A 173 -9.87 7.85 -10.43
N CYS A 174 -8.72 7.96 -11.13
CA CYS A 174 -7.96 6.82 -11.60
C CYS A 174 -7.25 6.06 -10.47
N GLY A 175 -7.27 6.56 -9.23
CA GLY A 175 -6.92 5.79 -8.05
C GLY A 175 -7.98 4.76 -7.65
N GLU A 176 -9.23 4.88 -8.13
CA GLU A 176 -10.26 3.86 -7.94
C GLU A 176 -9.94 2.62 -8.78
N GLU A 177 -10.13 1.44 -8.20
CA GLU A 177 -9.71 0.15 -8.76
C GLU A 177 -10.13 -0.08 -10.22
N THR A 178 -11.38 0.21 -10.59
CA THR A 178 -11.88 -0.04 -11.95
C THR A 178 -11.60 1.10 -12.92
N ALA A 179 -11.61 2.35 -12.44
CA ALA A 179 -11.18 3.50 -13.23
C ALA A 179 -9.70 3.39 -13.63
N LEU A 180 -8.87 2.87 -12.73
CA LEU A 180 -7.46 2.56 -12.99
C LEU A 180 -7.32 1.60 -14.17
N LEU A 181 -8.13 0.53 -14.20
CA LEU A 181 -8.10 -0.46 -15.28
C LEU A 181 -8.54 0.14 -16.61
N GLU A 182 -9.60 0.96 -16.62
CA GLU A 182 -10.02 1.68 -17.83
C GLU A 182 -8.94 2.63 -18.35
N SER A 183 -8.29 3.38 -17.46
CA SER A 183 -7.16 4.26 -17.80
C SER A 183 -5.99 3.47 -18.39
N LEU A 184 -5.64 2.32 -17.79
CA LEU A 184 -4.57 1.44 -18.26
C LEU A 184 -4.90 0.83 -19.63
N GLU A 185 -6.17 0.59 -19.93
CA GLU A 185 -6.67 0.18 -21.25
C GLU A 185 -6.66 1.31 -22.29
N GLY A 186 -6.21 2.51 -21.93
CA GLY A 186 -6.14 3.68 -22.81
C GLY A 186 -7.46 4.42 -22.96
N LYS A 187 -8.47 4.11 -22.14
CA LYS A 187 -9.76 4.80 -22.12
C LYS A 187 -9.75 5.93 -21.10
N ARG A 188 -10.84 6.69 -21.03
CA ARG A 188 -11.06 7.63 -19.92
C ARG A 188 -11.21 6.82 -18.63
N GLY A 189 -10.58 7.27 -17.53
CA GLY A 189 -10.64 6.63 -16.21
C GLY A 189 -12.00 6.79 -15.52
N LEU A 190 -13.07 6.34 -16.16
CA LEU A 190 -14.40 6.29 -15.57
C LEU A 190 -14.57 4.93 -14.87
N PRO A 191 -14.97 4.88 -13.59
CA PRO A 191 -15.20 3.62 -12.90
C PRO A 191 -16.22 2.73 -13.62
N ARG A 192 -16.01 1.42 -13.57
CA ARG A 192 -16.97 0.44 -14.08
C ARG A 192 -18.04 0.16 -13.02
N ILE A 193 -19.28 0.01 -13.46
CA ILE A 193 -20.36 -0.50 -12.62
C ILE A 193 -20.04 -1.97 -12.28
N LYS A 194 -20.17 -2.34 -11.01
CA LYS A 194 -20.02 -3.72 -10.53
C LYS A 194 -21.43 -4.32 -10.33
N PRO A 195 -21.71 -5.57 -10.76
CA PRO A 195 -20.85 -6.52 -11.47
C PRO A 195 -20.66 -6.20 -12.98
N PRO A 196 -19.60 -6.75 -13.63
CA PRO A 196 -18.65 -7.75 -13.12
C PRO A 196 -17.47 -7.17 -12.30
N PHE A 197 -16.90 -7.99 -11.42
CA PHE A 197 -15.78 -7.60 -10.54
C PHE A 197 -14.41 -7.84 -11.20
N PRO A 198 -13.37 -7.05 -10.88
CA PRO A 198 -12.04 -7.18 -11.48
C PRO A 198 -11.39 -8.57 -11.35
N ALA A 199 -11.67 -9.28 -10.25
CA ALA A 199 -11.14 -10.63 -10.03
C ALA A 199 -11.58 -11.64 -11.11
N THR A 200 -12.68 -11.38 -11.82
CA THR A 200 -13.10 -12.19 -12.97
C THR A 200 -12.97 -11.44 -14.29
N HIS A 201 -13.31 -10.14 -14.33
CA HIS A 201 -13.30 -9.30 -15.53
C HIS A 201 -12.65 -7.95 -15.23
N GLY A 202 -11.33 -7.95 -15.07
CA GLY A 202 -10.52 -6.77 -14.81
C GLY A 202 -9.88 -6.22 -16.07
N LEU A 203 -8.55 -6.10 -16.05
CA LEU A 203 -7.76 -5.58 -17.16
C LEU A 203 -7.94 -6.45 -18.41
N PHE A 204 -8.27 -5.83 -19.54
CA PHE A 204 -8.56 -6.50 -20.82
C PHE A 204 -9.62 -7.60 -20.70
N GLN A 205 -10.57 -7.43 -19.77
CA GLN A 205 -11.60 -8.42 -19.43
C GLN A 205 -11.03 -9.75 -18.92
N LYS A 206 -9.84 -9.74 -18.32
CA LYS A 206 -9.19 -10.91 -17.72
C LYS A 206 -9.13 -10.82 -16.20
N PRO A 207 -9.05 -11.96 -15.49
CA PRO A 207 -8.87 -11.97 -14.04
C PRO A 207 -7.70 -11.09 -13.62
N THR A 208 -7.99 -10.09 -12.79
CA THR A 208 -7.00 -9.10 -12.38
C THR A 208 -7.10 -8.84 -10.89
N VAL A 209 -5.94 -8.83 -10.23
CA VAL A 209 -5.82 -8.33 -8.86
C VAL A 209 -5.24 -6.92 -8.90
N VAL A 210 -5.90 -5.98 -8.24
CA VAL A 210 -5.34 -4.65 -7.98
C VAL A 210 -4.97 -4.53 -6.49
N ASN A 211 -3.71 -4.24 -6.19
CA ASN A 211 -3.25 -3.98 -4.83
C ASN A 211 -2.42 -2.69 -4.75
N ASN A 212 -2.55 -1.99 -3.63
CA ASN A 212 -1.77 -0.79 -3.33
C ASN A 212 -0.30 -1.12 -3.03
N VAL A 213 0.61 -0.17 -3.29
CA VAL A 213 2.07 -0.28 -3.04
C VAL A 213 2.39 -0.81 -1.64
N GLU A 214 1.88 -0.17 -0.58
CA GLU A 214 2.14 -0.62 0.80
C GLU A 214 1.62 -2.05 1.07
N THR A 215 0.51 -2.44 0.44
CA THR A 215 -0.02 -3.81 0.59
C THR A 215 0.96 -4.84 0.03
N LEU A 216 1.52 -4.56 -1.15
CA LEU A 216 2.48 -5.43 -1.80
C LEU A 216 3.82 -5.45 -1.04
N ALA A 217 4.27 -4.30 -0.54
CA ALA A 217 5.51 -4.17 0.24
C ALA A 217 5.49 -4.98 1.56
N ASN A 218 4.31 -5.29 2.11
CA ASN A 218 4.17 -6.16 3.29
C ASN A 218 4.41 -7.66 2.98
N ILE A 219 4.19 -8.11 1.74
CA ILE A 219 4.21 -9.54 1.38
C ILE A 219 5.56 -10.22 1.64
N PRO A 220 6.72 -9.65 1.27
CA PRO A 220 8.01 -10.27 1.55
C PRO A 220 8.24 -10.53 3.05
N HIS A 221 7.80 -9.61 3.91
CA HIS A 221 7.96 -9.74 5.36
C HIS A 221 7.10 -10.87 5.94
N ILE A 222 5.85 -10.99 5.46
CA ILE A 222 4.94 -12.08 5.82
C ILE A 222 5.54 -13.44 5.41
N VAL A 223 6.11 -13.53 4.20
CA VAL A 223 6.72 -14.77 3.70
C VAL A 223 7.98 -15.14 4.51
N ASN A 224 8.81 -14.16 4.82
CA ASN A 224 10.05 -14.38 5.58
C ASN A 224 9.78 -14.82 7.01
N ARG A 225 8.92 -14.08 7.74
CA ARG A 225 8.73 -14.20 9.19
C ARG A 225 7.54 -15.08 9.59
N GLY A 226 6.68 -15.42 8.64
CA GLY A 226 5.46 -16.19 8.86
C GLY A 226 4.22 -15.31 9.04
N PRO A 227 3.03 -15.81 8.65
CA PRO A 227 1.79 -15.05 8.78
C PRO A 227 1.37 -14.80 10.24
N GLU A 228 1.68 -15.71 11.15
CA GLU A 228 1.38 -15.59 12.58
C GLU A 228 2.14 -14.41 13.21
N TRP A 229 3.38 -14.17 12.78
CA TRP A 229 4.15 -13.01 13.21
C TRP A 229 3.47 -11.70 12.84
N PHE A 230 2.96 -11.58 11.61
CA PHE A 230 2.26 -10.38 11.16
C PHE A 230 0.91 -10.21 11.87
N ALA A 231 0.18 -11.32 12.05
CA ALA A 231 -1.12 -11.34 12.73
C ALA A 231 -1.02 -10.95 14.22
N ALA A 232 0.13 -11.17 14.86
CA ALA A 232 0.40 -10.79 16.24
C ALA A 232 0.64 -9.27 16.43
N ILE A 233 0.83 -8.52 15.34
CA ILE A 233 1.06 -7.07 15.38
C ILE A 233 -0.27 -6.34 15.18
N GLY A 234 -0.45 -5.21 15.88
CA GLY A 234 -1.58 -4.31 15.69
C GLY A 234 -2.75 -4.64 16.63
N HIS A 235 -3.97 -4.59 16.11
CA HIS A 235 -5.20 -4.86 16.85
C HIS A 235 -5.93 -6.07 16.26
N PRO A 236 -5.44 -7.30 16.57
CA PRO A 236 -6.05 -8.52 16.09
C PRO A 236 -7.48 -8.71 16.66
N PRO A 237 -8.35 -9.46 15.97
CA PRO A 237 -8.04 -10.20 14.73
C PRO A 237 -8.30 -9.40 13.45
N LYS A 238 -8.95 -8.24 13.52
CA LYS A 238 -9.52 -7.56 12.33
C LYS A 238 -8.60 -6.52 11.70
N SER A 239 -7.62 -6.02 12.44
CA SER A 239 -6.72 -4.97 11.98
C SER A 239 -5.28 -5.29 12.40
N THR A 240 -4.69 -6.27 11.73
CA THR A 240 -3.34 -6.76 12.01
C THR A 240 -2.27 -6.01 11.21
N GLY A 241 -1.02 -6.17 11.65
CA GLY A 241 0.16 -5.59 11.03
C GLY A 241 0.43 -4.14 11.40
N THR A 242 1.47 -3.58 10.78
CA THR A 242 1.73 -2.14 10.80
C THR A 242 0.96 -1.43 9.69
N ARG A 243 0.94 -0.11 9.80
CA ARG A 243 0.48 0.80 8.77
C ARG A 243 1.35 2.05 8.76
N ILE A 244 1.58 2.59 7.57
CA ILE A 244 2.19 3.92 7.40
C ILE A 244 1.08 4.98 7.39
N PHE A 245 1.11 5.86 8.37
CA PHE A 245 0.23 7.03 8.46
C PHE A 245 0.95 8.28 7.98
N CYS A 246 0.26 9.07 7.16
CA CYS A 246 0.79 10.30 6.58
C CYS A 246 0.22 11.48 7.36
N LEU A 247 0.98 12.00 8.32
CA LEU A 247 0.54 13.13 9.14
C LEU A 247 0.85 14.46 8.45
N SER A 248 -0.18 15.29 8.27
CA SER A 248 -0.10 16.57 7.59
C SER A 248 -1.00 17.63 8.24
N GLY A 249 -1.01 18.84 7.68
CA GLY A 249 -1.75 19.98 8.22
C GLY A 249 -1.03 20.64 9.40
N HIS A 250 -1.77 20.98 10.45
CA HIS A 250 -1.31 21.75 11.60
C HIS A 250 -0.63 20.90 12.67
N VAL A 251 0.38 20.10 12.30
CA VAL A 251 1.15 19.23 13.21
C VAL A 251 2.60 19.68 13.32
N LYS A 252 3.24 19.52 14.49
CA LYS A 252 4.64 19.94 14.68
C LYS A 252 5.64 19.16 13.84
N ARG A 253 5.42 17.85 13.70
CA ARG A 253 6.26 16.95 12.92
C ARG A 253 5.42 16.27 11.84
N PRO A 254 5.21 16.91 10.68
CA PRO A 254 4.54 16.26 9.56
C PRO A 254 5.46 15.19 8.97
N GLY A 255 4.88 14.10 8.46
CA GLY A 255 5.66 13.01 7.89
C GLY A 255 4.95 11.67 7.89
N ASN A 256 5.66 10.66 7.41
CA ASN A 256 5.19 9.27 7.42
C ASN A 256 5.63 8.57 8.70
N TYR A 257 4.67 7.95 9.37
CA TYR A 257 4.87 7.22 10.61
C TYR A 257 4.39 5.79 10.44
N GLU A 258 5.31 4.84 10.51
CA GLU A 258 4.97 3.43 10.56
C GLU A 258 4.73 3.00 12.01
N VAL A 259 3.51 2.58 12.31
CA VAL A 259 3.10 2.14 13.65
C VAL A 259 2.23 0.88 13.56
N PRO A 260 2.13 0.09 14.64
CA PRO A 260 1.13 -0.97 14.73
C PRO A 260 -0.28 -0.41 14.55
N MET A 261 -1.15 -1.13 13.83
CA MET A 261 -2.57 -0.79 13.76
C MET A 261 -3.19 -0.76 15.16
N GLY A 262 -4.06 0.22 15.43
CA GLY A 262 -4.82 0.30 16.69
C GLY A 262 -4.21 1.14 17.82
N ILE A 263 -3.10 1.84 17.61
CA ILE A 263 -2.70 2.96 18.49
C ILE A 263 -3.77 4.07 18.47
N THR A 264 -3.86 4.94 19.47
CA THR A 264 -4.88 6.00 19.47
C THR A 264 -4.45 7.22 18.64
N PHE A 265 -5.41 8.03 18.19
CA PHE A 265 -5.10 9.34 17.58
C PHE A 265 -4.35 10.25 18.57
N ARG A 266 -4.66 10.18 19.87
CA ARG A 266 -3.95 10.93 20.92
C ARG A 266 -2.47 10.58 20.94
N GLU A 267 -2.16 9.30 20.98
CA GLU A 267 -0.78 8.80 20.96
C GLU A 267 -0.06 9.25 19.69
N MET A 268 -0.70 9.07 18.53
CA MET A 268 -0.12 9.48 17.24
C MET A 268 0.16 10.99 17.18
N ILE A 269 -0.82 11.82 17.53
CA ILE A 269 -0.75 13.27 17.37
C ILE A 269 0.17 13.89 18.42
N TYR A 270 -0.02 13.58 19.70
CA TYR A 270 0.65 14.31 20.79
C TYR A 270 1.96 13.65 21.21
N GLU A 271 2.01 12.32 21.28
CA GLU A 271 3.21 11.61 21.77
C GLU A 271 4.23 11.37 20.66
N ILE A 272 3.78 10.98 19.46
CA ILE A 272 4.67 10.67 18.33
C ILE A 272 4.99 11.92 17.52
N ALA A 273 3.97 12.64 17.04
CA ALA A 273 4.14 13.81 16.17
C ALA A 273 4.38 15.13 16.91
N GLY A 274 4.31 15.13 18.24
CA GLY A 274 4.66 16.26 19.10
C GLY A 274 3.56 17.32 19.26
N GLY A 275 2.33 17.03 18.86
CA GLY A 275 1.17 17.90 19.01
C GLY A 275 0.98 18.90 17.86
N MET A 276 0.15 19.91 18.11
CA MET A 276 -0.27 20.89 17.11
C MET A 276 0.82 21.93 16.81
N ARG A 277 0.95 22.32 15.54
CA ARG A 277 2.02 23.22 15.06
C ARG A 277 2.08 24.55 15.79
N GLY A 278 0.92 25.20 16.01
CA GLY A 278 0.84 26.49 16.68
C GLY A 278 0.62 26.44 18.19
N ASP A 279 0.78 25.26 18.83
CA ASP A 279 0.41 25.04 20.25
C ASP A 279 -1.05 25.39 20.60
N LYS A 280 -1.88 25.60 19.57
CA LYS A 280 -3.32 25.80 19.70
C LYS A 280 -4.03 24.46 19.93
N PRO A 281 -5.24 24.48 20.51
CA PRO A 281 -6.08 23.29 20.57
C PRO A 281 -6.32 22.68 19.19
N LEU A 282 -6.43 21.35 19.12
CA LEU A 282 -6.96 20.65 17.96
C LEU A 282 -8.43 21.04 17.79
N LYS A 283 -8.84 21.41 16.58
CA LYS A 283 -10.23 21.73 16.25
C LYS A 283 -10.94 20.57 15.58
N ALA A 284 -10.29 19.98 14.57
CA ALA A 284 -10.79 18.84 13.82
C ALA A 284 -9.63 18.12 13.13
N PHE A 285 -9.87 16.91 12.66
CA PHE A 285 -8.93 16.17 11.82
C PHE A 285 -9.65 15.24 10.87
N ILE A 286 -9.00 14.94 9.75
CA ILE A 286 -9.44 13.92 8.80
C ILE A 286 -8.59 12.67 9.06
N PRO A 287 -9.19 11.50 9.37
CA PRO A 287 -8.42 10.34 9.84
C PRO A 287 -7.87 9.42 8.73
N GLY A 288 -8.29 9.59 7.46
CA GLY A 288 -8.01 8.58 6.43
C GLY A 288 -7.92 9.06 4.98
N GLY A 289 -7.71 10.35 4.73
CA GLY A 289 -7.79 10.98 3.40
C GLY A 289 -9.07 11.81 3.24
N ALA A 290 -9.13 12.68 2.23
CA ALA A 290 -10.23 13.60 1.98
C ALA A 290 -11.60 12.91 1.82
N SER A 291 -11.61 11.63 1.46
CA SER A 291 -12.82 10.80 1.43
C SER A 291 -13.41 10.47 2.82
N ALA A 292 -12.70 10.73 3.90
CA ALA A 292 -13.13 10.44 5.26
C ALA A 292 -13.84 11.63 5.93
N ALA A 293 -14.88 11.34 6.72
CA ALA A 293 -15.54 12.36 7.53
C ALA A 293 -14.59 12.96 8.57
N PHE A 294 -14.75 14.25 8.85
CA PHE A 294 -14.03 14.92 9.92
C PHE A 294 -14.34 14.29 11.29
N LEU A 295 -13.31 14.19 12.12
CA LEU A 295 -13.42 13.87 13.54
C LEU A 295 -12.99 15.08 14.37
N THR A 296 -13.55 15.18 15.58
CA THR A 296 -13.33 16.23 16.57
C THR A 296 -12.46 15.71 17.74
N PRO A 297 -11.98 16.59 18.64
CA PRO A 297 -11.09 16.19 19.74
C PRO A 297 -11.64 15.11 20.68
N GLU A 298 -12.96 14.93 20.75
CA GLU A 298 -13.58 13.86 21.55
C GLU A 298 -13.22 12.44 21.06
N TYR A 299 -12.81 12.31 19.79
CA TYR A 299 -12.38 11.05 19.18
C TYR A 299 -10.87 10.78 19.31
N LEU A 300 -10.13 11.59 20.08
CA LEU A 300 -8.68 11.40 20.25
C LEU A 300 -8.31 10.02 20.81
N ASP A 301 -9.18 9.42 21.61
CA ASP A 301 -8.95 8.09 22.20
C ASP A 301 -9.46 6.94 21.31
N VAL A 302 -10.00 7.24 20.12
CA VAL A 302 -10.32 6.22 19.12
C VAL A 302 -9.02 5.60 18.61
N LYS A 303 -9.02 4.27 18.53
CA LYS A 303 -7.94 3.49 17.95
C LYS A 303 -7.90 3.68 16.43
N MET A 304 -6.70 3.84 15.89
CA MET A 304 -6.40 3.92 14.46
C MET A 304 -6.43 2.53 13.84
N ASP A 305 -7.61 1.89 13.88
CA ASP A 305 -7.93 0.66 13.17
C ASP A 305 -9.29 0.74 12.45
N PHE A 306 -9.47 -0.09 11.42
CA PHE A 306 -10.59 0.06 10.47
C PHE A 306 -11.96 0.00 11.18
N GLU A 307 -12.09 -0.85 12.20
CA GLU A 307 -13.32 -1.05 12.94
C GLU A 307 -13.64 0.16 13.82
N SER A 308 -12.68 0.61 14.61
CA SER A 308 -12.86 1.67 15.60
C SER A 308 -13.17 3.01 14.94
N VAL A 309 -12.49 3.32 13.82
CA VAL A 309 -12.76 4.57 13.07
C VAL A 309 -14.11 4.51 12.35
N ALA A 310 -14.50 3.34 11.83
CA ALA A 310 -15.84 3.15 11.26
C ALA A 310 -16.94 3.33 12.32
N GLN A 311 -16.74 2.81 13.53
CA GLN A 311 -17.66 3.01 14.66
C GLN A 311 -17.76 4.48 15.09
N ALA A 312 -16.68 5.24 14.92
CA ALA A 312 -16.66 6.69 15.12
C ALA A 312 -17.33 7.49 13.98
N GLY A 313 -17.89 6.82 12.97
CA GLY A 313 -18.59 7.47 11.85
C GLY A 313 -17.68 8.01 10.74
N SER A 314 -16.43 7.54 10.69
CA SER A 314 -15.47 7.95 9.65
C SER A 314 -14.77 6.73 9.03
N MET A 315 -13.68 6.93 8.30
CA MET A 315 -12.90 5.84 7.71
C MET A 315 -11.40 6.13 7.73
N LEU A 316 -10.61 5.07 7.84
CA LEU A 316 -9.14 5.13 7.86
C LEU A 316 -8.50 5.27 6.49
N GLY A 317 -9.27 5.01 5.44
CA GLY A 317 -8.90 5.16 4.03
C GLY A 317 -7.45 4.80 3.73
N SER A 318 -6.71 5.74 3.12
CA SER A 318 -5.31 5.60 2.72
C SER A 318 -4.33 5.73 3.88
N GLY A 319 -4.77 6.18 5.06
CA GLY A 319 -3.92 6.51 6.20
C GLY A 319 -3.38 7.94 6.15
N GLY A 320 -3.92 8.79 5.27
CA GLY A 320 -3.71 10.25 5.30
C GLY A 320 -4.42 10.88 6.49
N VAL A 321 -3.66 11.49 7.40
CA VAL A 321 -4.19 12.18 8.59
C VAL A 321 -3.91 13.68 8.48
N THR A 322 -4.96 14.48 8.29
CA THR A 322 -4.84 15.93 8.13
C THR A 322 -5.38 16.64 9.37
N LEU A 323 -4.50 17.31 10.11
CA LEU A 323 -4.87 17.99 11.37
C LEU A 323 -5.21 19.47 11.15
N MET A 324 -6.23 19.96 11.85
CA MET A 324 -6.66 21.36 11.84
C MET A 324 -6.70 21.91 13.26
N GLU A 325 -5.95 22.98 13.50
CA GLU A 325 -5.93 23.68 14.79
C GLU A 325 -7.07 24.70 14.93
N GLU A 326 -7.27 25.18 16.16
CA GLU A 326 -8.22 26.24 16.47
C GLU A 326 -7.98 27.50 15.62
N GLY A 327 -9.08 28.13 15.20
CA GLY A 327 -9.07 29.23 14.22
C GLY A 327 -9.13 28.80 12.75
N THR A 328 -9.02 27.50 12.42
CA THR A 328 -9.27 27.02 11.04
C THR A 328 -10.74 27.20 10.67
N CYS A 329 -11.03 27.80 9.51
CA CYS A 329 -12.40 27.90 8.98
C CYS A 329 -12.84 26.54 8.41
N MET A 330 -13.78 25.87 9.07
CA MET A 330 -14.24 24.54 8.63
C MET A 330 -15.08 24.58 7.36
N VAL A 331 -15.77 25.70 7.09
CA VAL A 331 -16.49 25.92 5.82
C VAL A 331 -15.49 25.94 4.66
N TRP A 332 -14.46 26.78 4.78
CA TRP A 332 -13.41 26.85 3.77
C TRP A 332 -12.69 25.51 3.60
N ALA A 333 -12.39 24.80 4.70
CA ALA A 333 -11.77 23.48 4.62
C ALA A 333 -12.66 22.50 3.83
N ALA A 334 -13.96 22.45 4.12
CA ALA A 334 -14.90 21.59 3.42
C ALA A 334 -15.09 21.98 1.94
N GLU A 335 -15.04 23.26 1.59
CA GLU A 335 -15.10 23.74 0.20
C GLU A 335 -13.87 23.35 -0.64
N ASN A 336 -12.75 23.02 -0.01
CA ASN A 336 -11.46 22.75 -0.67
C ASN A 336 -10.98 21.30 -0.53
N LEU A 337 -11.82 20.38 -0.03
CA LEU A 337 -11.55 18.94 0.00
C LEU A 337 -11.81 18.29 -1.36
#